data_AF-A0A060XVZ9-F1
#
_entry.id   AF-A0A060XVZ9-F1
#
_cell.length_a   1.000
_cell.length_b   1.000
_cell.length_c   1.000
_cell.angle_alpha   90.00
_cell.angle_beta   90.00
_cell.angle_gamma   90.00
#
_symmetry.space_group_name_H-M   'P 1'
#
loop_
_entity.id
_entity.type
_entity.pdbx_description
1 polymer ?
#
loop_
_entity_poly.entity_id
_entity_poly.type
_entity_poly.pdbx_seq_one_letter_code
_entity_poly.pdbx_strand_id
1 'polypeptide(L)'
;MNNTFFFEVYELFRKRFIRLSTRFPVLFTSSICLSTSQLTLSLPSLCATEEVAKLQKHLALLRQEYVKMQQKLADTERRCAVLAAQTSGQGSTNTFGTGAGDTFISRLLDIVAQLYQQDQYSDLKVTVGEMTLNAHKFVLAARSDAWSLANLASTSELDLSDAKPEVAMAMLRWAYTDNLELSEDDAFLIDLMKLANRFQLQLLRERCEKGVMSSVNVRNCIRFYQTAEELDATTLMNYCGEIIASHWDDLRKEDFSTMSAPLLYKMIKSKTEFPLHKAIKVEREDVVFLYLIEMDSQLPGKLNELDNNGDLAMDLALSGKLESIATTLVNNKADVDMVDQSGWSLLHKAIQRGDEFASTFLIRHSAQVNAATVGAVETPLHLVCSFSPRKHSGDVMSGMAHIAEVLLKTGANPNMQNSKGRTPLHEAVVSGNEPVFNQLLQCKQ
;
A
#
# COMPACT_ATOMS: atom_id res chain seq x y z
N MET A 1 -1.72 -38.63 0.82
CA MET A 1 -1.28 -39.05 2.16
C MET A 1 -0.24 -38.10 2.81
N ASN A 2 -0.10 -36.83 2.38
CA ASN A 2 0.90 -35.90 2.96
C ASN A 2 0.34 -34.66 3.67
N ASN A 3 -0.99 -34.48 3.77
CA ASN A 3 -1.55 -33.30 4.44
C ASN A 3 -1.75 -33.46 5.96
N THR A 4 -1.70 -34.68 6.49
CA THR A 4 -1.83 -34.94 7.94
C THR A 4 -0.53 -34.64 8.70
N PHE A 5 0.63 -34.80 8.07
CA PHE A 5 1.93 -34.59 8.72
C PHE A 5 2.23 -33.09 8.96
N PHE A 6 1.77 -32.21 8.07
CA PHE A 6 1.95 -30.76 8.22
C PHE A 6 1.11 -30.17 9.36
N PHE A 7 -0.07 -30.74 9.60
CA PHE A 7 -0.98 -30.28 10.65
C PHE A 7 -0.49 -30.68 12.06
N GLU A 8 0.10 -31.87 12.21
CA GLU A 8 0.69 -32.30 13.48
C GLU A 8 1.95 -31.52 13.87
N VAL A 9 2.78 -31.14 12.89
CA VAL A 9 3.96 -30.30 13.15
C VAL A 9 3.55 -28.88 13.56
N TYR A 10 2.49 -28.31 12.97
CA TYR A 10 1.99 -26.99 13.31
C TYR A 10 1.40 -26.91 14.74
N GLU A 11 0.64 -27.93 15.15
CA GLU A 11 0.08 -28.01 16.51
C GLU A 11 1.16 -28.29 17.59
N LEU A 12 2.24 -29.00 17.25
CA LEU A 12 3.41 -29.17 18.13
C LEU A 12 4.17 -27.85 18.37
N PHE A 13 4.29 -27.00 17.36
CA PHE A 13 4.88 -25.66 17.51
C PHE A 13 3.99 -24.72 18.33
N ARG A 14 2.68 -24.75 18.09
CA ARG A 14 1.70 -23.93 18.84
C ARG A 14 1.66 -24.25 20.34
N LYS A 15 1.68 -25.54 20.70
CA LYS A 15 1.70 -25.97 22.11
C LYS A 15 3.01 -25.64 22.83
N ARG A 16 4.13 -25.54 22.10
CA ARG A 16 5.44 -25.18 22.67
C ARG A 16 5.57 -23.66 22.89
N PHE A 17 4.93 -22.85 22.04
CA PHE A 17 4.89 -21.38 22.18
C PHE A 17 4.00 -20.94 23.35
N ILE A 18 2.85 -21.60 23.56
CA ILE A 18 1.95 -21.30 24.69
C ILE A 18 2.61 -21.64 26.04
N ARG A 19 3.45 -22.69 26.11
CA ARG A 19 4.22 -23.03 27.33
C ARG A 19 5.36 -22.06 27.66
N LEU A 20 5.83 -21.25 26.71
CA LEU A 20 6.81 -20.19 26.99
C LEU A 20 6.15 -18.92 27.52
N SER A 21 4.91 -18.63 27.13
CA SER A 21 4.15 -17.45 27.59
C SER A 21 3.70 -17.57 29.06
N THR A 22 3.59 -18.79 29.61
CA THR A 22 3.18 -19.02 31.01
C THR A 22 4.33 -19.00 32.04
N ARG A 23 5.58 -18.68 31.63
CA ARG A 23 6.75 -18.75 32.51
C ARG A 23 7.32 -17.39 32.99
N PHE A 24 6.69 -16.28 32.62
CA PHE A 24 7.00 -14.94 33.17
C PHE A 24 5.72 -14.13 33.42
N PRO A 25 5.01 -14.35 34.55
CA PRO A 25 4.14 -13.34 35.11
C PRO A 25 4.95 -12.43 36.05
N VAL A 26 4.41 -11.25 36.35
CA VAL A 26 4.91 -10.23 37.29
C VAL A 26 5.86 -9.20 36.67
N LEU A 27 5.28 -8.11 36.13
CA LEU A 27 5.39 -6.75 36.66
C LEU A 27 4.65 -5.78 35.71
N PHE A 28 3.32 -5.77 35.77
CA PHE A 28 2.51 -4.64 35.34
C PHE A 28 1.43 -4.43 36.41
N THR A 29 1.63 -3.45 37.28
CA THR A 29 0.59 -2.65 37.94
C THR A 29 1.27 -1.53 38.73
N SER A 30 1.30 -0.33 38.17
CA SER A 30 0.99 0.90 38.90
C SER A 30 1.12 2.09 37.95
N SER A 31 -0.01 2.74 37.71
CA SER A 31 -0.09 4.08 37.16
C SER A 31 0.69 5.04 38.04
N ILE A 32 1.68 5.73 37.48
CA ILE A 32 2.10 7.04 37.98
C ILE A 32 2.24 7.96 36.77
N CYS A 33 1.28 8.88 36.71
CA CYS A 33 1.32 10.10 35.93
C CYS A 33 2.50 10.95 36.45
N LEU A 34 3.50 11.25 35.61
CA LEU A 34 4.46 12.31 35.87
C LEU A 34 4.78 13.04 34.56
N SER A 35 4.42 14.32 34.61
CA SER A 35 4.71 15.45 33.75
C SER A 35 5.92 15.37 32.82
N THR A 36 5.74 15.94 31.63
CA THR A 36 6.77 16.58 30.83
C THR A 36 7.67 17.50 31.66
N SER A 37 8.98 17.21 31.68
CA SER A 37 10.12 18.14 31.70
C SER A 37 11.33 17.52 32.40
N GLN A 38 12.48 17.55 31.71
CA GLN A 38 13.84 17.26 32.20
C GLN A 38 14.20 15.80 32.53
N LEU A 39 14.66 15.08 31.50
CA LEU A 39 15.79 14.15 31.61
C LEU A 39 16.45 14.03 30.23
N THR A 40 17.47 14.86 30.01
CA THR A 40 18.51 14.62 29.02
C THR A 40 19.27 13.35 29.43
N LEU A 41 18.75 12.19 29.06
CA LEU A 41 19.49 10.94 29.09
C LEU A 41 20.23 10.81 27.76
N SER A 42 21.52 11.11 27.84
CA SER A 42 22.53 10.75 26.85
C SER A 42 22.44 9.25 26.53
N LEU A 43 21.89 8.94 25.34
CA LEU A 43 22.21 7.86 24.41
C LEU A 43 22.74 6.51 24.95
N PRO A 44 22.23 5.42 24.34
CA PRO A 44 23.10 4.50 23.62
C PRO A 44 22.73 4.47 22.12
N SER A 45 22.98 5.55 21.36
CA SER A 45 22.79 5.54 19.90
C SER A 45 23.86 4.74 19.18
N LEU A 46 25.07 4.62 19.74
CA LEU A 46 26.16 3.91 19.06
C LEU A 46 25.86 2.43 18.83
N CYS A 47 25.28 1.76 19.83
CA CYS A 47 25.01 0.31 19.76
C CYS A 47 23.90 -0.01 18.74
N ALA A 48 22.83 0.81 18.72
CA ALA A 48 21.75 0.66 17.74
C ALA A 48 22.22 0.96 16.31
N THR A 49 23.11 1.95 16.12
CA THR A 49 23.69 2.22 14.79
C THR A 49 24.62 1.10 14.31
N GLU A 50 25.35 0.44 15.21
CA GLU A 50 26.19 -0.71 14.88
C GLU A 50 25.36 -1.95 14.52
N GLU A 51 24.28 -2.22 15.24
CA GLU A 51 23.37 -3.31 14.91
C GLU A 51 22.64 -3.08 13.58
N VAL A 52 22.18 -1.85 13.32
CA VAL A 52 21.59 -1.47 12.03
C VAL A 52 22.62 -1.63 10.89
N ALA A 53 23.88 -1.23 11.11
CA ALA A 53 24.95 -1.40 10.12
C ALA A 53 25.28 -2.88 9.86
N LYS A 54 25.28 -3.73 10.91
CA LYS A 54 25.46 -5.19 10.78
C LYS A 54 24.30 -5.82 10.01
N LEU A 55 23.06 -5.42 10.31
CA LEU A 55 21.86 -5.89 9.61
C LEU A 55 21.87 -5.46 8.14
N GLN A 56 22.25 -4.22 7.83
CA GLN A 56 22.41 -3.74 6.45
C GLN A 56 23.47 -4.53 5.68
N LYS A 57 24.62 -4.82 6.30
CA LYS A 57 25.65 -5.70 5.71
C LYS A 57 25.12 -7.11 5.46
N HIS A 58 24.35 -7.66 6.39
CA HIS A 58 23.78 -8.99 6.22
C HIS A 58 22.73 -9.02 5.10
N LEU A 59 21.88 -7.99 5.01
CA LEU A 59 20.93 -7.80 3.91
C LEU A 59 21.62 -7.67 2.55
N ALA A 60 22.73 -6.93 2.48
CA ALA A 60 23.52 -6.82 1.25
C ALA A 60 24.12 -8.18 0.84
N LEU A 61 24.62 -8.96 1.81
CA LEU A 61 25.17 -10.29 1.56
C LEU A 61 24.10 -11.29 1.11
N LEU A 62 22.92 -11.24 1.74
CA LEU A 62 21.73 -12.00 1.33
C LEU A 62 21.27 -11.61 -0.09
N ARG A 63 21.26 -10.33 -0.42
CA ARG A 63 20.98 -9.86 -1.79
C ARG A 63 22.00 -10.41 -2.78
N GLN A 64 23.28 -10.40 -2.45
CA GLN A 64 24.33 -10.96 -3.29
C GLN A 64 24.16 -12.47 -3.49
N GLU A 65 23.81 -13.21 -2.44
CA GLU A 65 23.50 -14.65 -2.56
C GLU A 65 22.23 -14.90 -3.38
N TYR A 66 21.21 -14.07 -3.23
CA TYR A 66 19.99 -14.13 -4.02
C TYR A 66 20.28 -13.91 -5.52
N VAL A 67 21.11 -12.91 -5.86
CA VAL A 67 21.56 -12.69 -7.26
C VAL A 67 22.34 -13.89 -7.78
N LYS A 68 23.26 -14.46 -6.99
CA LYS A 68 23.99 -15.69 -7.37
C LYS A 68 23.05 -16.89 -7.56
N MET A 69 22.04 -17.03 -6.71
CA MET A 69 21.00 -18.06 -6.83
C MET A 69 20.18 -17.85 -8.10
N GLN A 70 19.77 -16.62 -8.42
CA GLN A 70 19.06 -16.30 -9.65
C GLN A 70 19.91 -16.59 -10.91
N GLN A 71 21.21 -16.27 -10.89
CA GLN A 71 22.14 -16.63 -11.97
C GLN A 71 22.24 -18.14 -12.16
N LYS A 72 22.39 -18.90 -11.06
CA LYS A 72 22.40 -20.37 -11.12
C LYS A 72 21.08 -20.93 -11.65
N LEU A 73 19.96 -20.34 -11.25
CA LEU A 73 18.63 -20.73 -11.71
C LEU A 73 18.52 -20.49 -13.23
N ALA A 74 18.92 -19.32 -13.72
CA ALA A 74 18.96 -19.01 -15.15
C ALA A 74 19.88 -19.98 -15.93
N ASP A 75 21.07 -20.29 -15.40
CA ASP A 75 21.98 -21.28 -16.00
C ASP A 75 21.34 -22.68 -16.06
N THR A 76 20.65 -23.09 -15.01
CA THR A 76 19.95 -24.38 -14.99
C THR A 76 18.75 -24.40 -15.94
N GLU A 77 17.95 -23.33 -16.00
CA GLU A 77 16.85 -23.20 -16.95
C GLU A 77 17.35 -23.27 -18.39
N ARG A 78 18.47 -22.60 -18.70
CA ARG A 78 19.14 -22.68 -20.00
C ARG A 78 19.56 -24.11 -20.33
N ARG A 79 20.19 -24.83 -19.40
CA ARG A 79 20.56 -26.24 -19.58
C ARG A 79 19.32 -27.12 -19.81
N CYS A 80 18.25 -26.89 -19.06
CA CYS A 80 16.99 -27.61 -19.22
C CYS A 80 16.34 -27.32 -20.59
N ALA A 81 16.35 -26.08 -21.07
CA ALA A 81 15.83 -25.71 -22.39
C ALA A 81 16.63 -26.39 -23.52
N VAL A 82 17.96 -26.43 -23.40
CA VAL A 82 18.83 -27.15 -24.34
C VAL A 82 18.53 -28.65 -24.32
N LEU A 83 18.35 -29.27 -23.15
CA LEU A 83 17.99 -30.68 -23.02
C LEU A 83 16.56 -30.98 -23.53
N ALA A 84 15.60 -30.09 -23.31
CA ALA A 84 14.24 -30.22 -23.82
C ALA A 84 14.16 -30.11 -25.36
N ALA A 85 15.01 -29.26 -25.94
CA ALA A 85 15.16 -29.17 -27.39
C ALA A 85 15.89 -30.39 -27.99
N GLN A 86 16.67 -31.13 -27.19
CA GLN A 86 17.26 -32.41 -27.59
C GLN A 86 16.25 -33.57 -27.55
N THR A 87 15.37 -33.62 -26.55
CA THR A 87 14.37 -34.70 -26.42
C THR A 87 13.21 -34.59 -27.40
N SER A 88 12.94 -33.39 -27.93
CA SER A 88 11.97 -33.19 -29.02
C SER A 88 12.49 -33.60 -30.40
N GLY A 89 13.78 -33.95 -30.53
CA GLY A 89 14.43 -34.29 -31.79
C GLY A 89 14.83 -35.76 -32.01
N GLN A 90 14.87 -36.62 -30.97
CA GLN A 90 15.31 -38.02 -31.16
C GLN A 90 14.58 -39.03 -30.28
N GLY A 91 13.74 -39.85 -30.93
CA GLY A 91 13.61 -41.24 -30.53
C GLY A 91 14.90 -42.00 -30.89
N SER A 92 15.45 -42.70 -29.89
CA SER A 92 16.49 -43.74 -29.99
C SER A 92 17.89 -43.30 -30.43
N THR A 93 18.85 -43.31 -29.52
CA THR A 93 19.85 -44.41 -29.36
C THR A 93 20.89 -44.07 -28.29
N ASN A 94 21.31 -45.09 -27.57
CA ASN A 94 22.33 -45.05 -26.51
C ASN A 94 23.66 -44.46 -26.98
N THR A 95 24.30 -43.63 -26.14
CA THR A 95 25.76 -43.67 -25.91
C THR A 95 26.12 -43.05 -24.55
N PHE A 96 26.83 -43.84 -23.74
CA PHE A 96 27.60 -43.39 -22.57
C PHE A 96 28.82 -42.61 -23.07
N GLY A 97 29.11 -41.45 -22.48
CA GLY A 97 30.42 -40.79 -22.63
C GLY A 97 30.37 -39.26 -22.70
N THR A 98 30.60 -38.62 -21.55
CA THR A 98 31.32 -37.34 -21.37
C THR A 98 31.10 -36.22 -22.40
N GLY A 99 30.31 -35.21 -22.03
CA GLY A 99 30.36 -33.91 -22.69
C GLY A 99 29.02 -33.21 -22.75
N ALA A 100 28.58 -32.61 -21.65
CA ALA A 100 27.39 -31.75 -21.61
C ALA A 100 27.49 -30.48 -22.51
N GLY A 101 28.59 -30.30 -23.25
CA GLY A 101 28.88 -29.11 -24.05
C GLY A 101 28.64 -29.23 -25.55
N ASP A 102 28.45 -30.42 -26.12
CA ASP A 102 28.76 -30.63 -27.55
C ASP A 102 27.56 -31.04 -28.42
N THR A 103 26.41 -30.42 -28.21
CA THR A 103 25.19 -30.65 -29.00
C THR A 103 25.05 -29.62 -30.12
N PHE A 104 24.35 -29.98 -31.20
CA PHE A 104 24.09 -29.04 -32.32
C PHE A 104 23.53 -27.71 -31.82
N ILE A 105 22.61 -27.75 -30.85
CA ILE A 105 21.97 -26.57 -30.26
C ILE A 105 22.96 -25.75 -29.42
N SER A 106 23.77 -26.37 -28.57
CA SER A 106 24.77 -25.64 -27.78
C SER A 106 25.82 -24.98 -28.67
N ARG A 107 26.31 -25.69 -29.70
CA ARG A 107 27.23 -25.10 -30.70
C ARG A 107 26.60 -23.96 -31.46
N LEU A 108 25.33 -24.09 -31.87
CA LEU A 108 24.60 -23.03 -32.57
C LEU A 108 24.45 -21.79 -31.68
N LEU A 109 24.07 -21.97 -30.40
CA LEU A 109 23.97 -20.87 -29.44
C LEU A 109 25.32 -20.21 -29.18
N ASP A 110 26.42 -20.98 -29.12
CA ASP A 110 27.77 -20.43 -28.94
C ASP A 110 28.23 -19.63 -30.17
N ILE A 111 27.96 -20.13 -31.38
CA ILE A 111 28.22 -19.39 -32.63
C ILE A 111 27.40 -18.10 -32.66
N VAL A 112 26.10 -18.16 -32.36
CA VAL A 112 25.24 -16.97 -32.32
C VAL A 112 25.77 -15.97 -31.30
N ALA A 113 26.18 -16.40 -30.10
CA ALA A 113 26.76 -15.51 -29.09
C ALA A 113 28.06 -14.83 -29.58
N GLN A 114 28.90 -15.53 -30.35
CA GLN A 114 30.14 -14.99 -30.92
C GLN A 114 29.90 -13.97 -32.04
N LEU A 115 28.75 -14.00 -32.72
CA LEU A 115 28.39 -13.04 -33.77
C LEU A 115 28.06 -11.64 -33.23
N TYR A 116 27.93 -11.47 -31.91
CA TYR A 116 27.67 -10.16 -31.32
C TYR A 116 28.79 -9.17 -31.68
N GLN A 117 28.42 -8.03 -32.28
CA GLN A 117 29.33 -6.99 -32.79
C GLN A 117 30.32 -7.48 -33.86
N GLN A 118 30.04 -8.58 -34.55
CA GLN A 118 30.84 -9.05 -35.68
C GLN A 118 30.21 -8.62 -37.00
N ASP A 119 31.06 -8.38 -38.00
CA ASP A 119 30.65 -7.99 -39.35
C ASP A 119 30.19 -9.19 -40.19
N GLN A 120 30.58 -10.40 -39.78
CA GLN A 120 30.30 -11.63 -40.52
C GLN A 120 28.82 -11.94 -40.50
N TYR A 121 28.21 -12.06 -41.68
CA TYR A 121 26.77 -12.31 -41.87
C TYR A 121 25.84 -11.19 -41.37
N SER A 122 26.37 -10.01 -41.04
CA SER A 122 25.53 -8.88 -40.64
C SER A 122 24.68 -8.39 -41.82
N ASP A 123 23.38 -8.30 -41.56
CA ASP A 123 22.35 -7.89 -42.52
C ASP A 123 21.50 -6.71 -41.99
N LEU A 124 21.87 -6.16 -40.83
CA LEU A 124 21.21 -5.04 -40.16
C LEU A 124 22.25 -4.16 -39.46
N LYS A 125 22.10 -2.83 -39.56
CA LYS A 125 22.83 -1.89 -38.70
C LYS A 125 21.93 -1.38 -37.59
N VAL A 126 22.46 -1.24 -36.38
CA VAL A 126 21.74 -0.69 -35.22
C VAL A 126 22.43 0.59 -34.78
N THR A 127 21.70 1.71 -34.76
CA THR A 127 22.21 2.99 -34.22
C THR A 127 21.86 3.10 -32.74
N VAL A 128 22.87 3.37 -31.92
CA VAL A 128 22.75 3.56 -30.47
C VAL A 128 23.46 4.87 -30.13
N GLY A 129 22.70 5.95 -30.06
CA GLY A 129 23.26 7.30 -29.91
C GLY A 129 24.09 7.67 -31.13
N GLU A 130 25.38 7.96 -30.94
CA GLU A 130 26.30 8.25 -32.04
C GLU A 130 27.02 7.01 -32.60
N MET A 131 26.80 5.83 -32.01
CA MET A 131 27.47 4.60 -32.40
C MET A 131 26.60 3.76 -33.36
N THR A 132 27.22 3.22 -34.40
CA THR A 132 26.59 2.24 -35.31
C THR A 132 27.18 0.85 -35.08
N LEU A 133 26.32 -0.14 -34.90
CA LEU A 133 26.71 -1.53 -34.64
C LEU A 133 26.14 -2.46 -35.70
N ASN A 134 26.90 -3.50 -36.01
CA ASN A 134 26.47 -4.55 -36.92
C ASN A 134 25.65 -5.61 -36.16
N ALA A 135 24.50 -5.99 -36.73
CA ALA A 135 23.56 -6.93 -36.17
C ALA A 135 22.98 -7.88 -37.22
N HIS A 136 22.19 -8.84 -36.74
CA HIS A 136 21.69 -9.99 -37.49
C HIS A 136 20.18 -10.09 -37.32
N LYS A 137 19.41 -9.94 -38.41
CA LYS A 137 17.94 -9.98 -38.40
C LYS A 137 17.43 -11.31 -37.86
N PHE A 138 18.07 -12.42 -38.22
CA PHE A 138 17.63 -13.74 -37.78
C PHE A 138 17.74 -13.94 -36.27
N VAL A 139 18.75 -13.34 -35.63
CA VAL A 139 18.93 -13.41 -34.16
C VAL A 139 17.83 -12.63 -33.46
N LEU A 140 17.54 -11.41 -33.94
CA LEU A 140 16.48 -10.57 -33.39
C LEU A 140 15.10 -11.21 -33.62
N ALA A 141 14.84 -11.72 -34.82
CA ALA A 141 13.59 -12.40 -35.16
C ALA A 141 13.31 -13.63 -34.30
N ALA A 142 14.34 -14.30 -33.79
CA ALA A 142 14.18 -15.44 -32.88
C ALA A 142 13.72 -15.02 -31.46
N ARG A 143 13.80 -13.74 -31.10
CA ARG A 143 13.51 -13.23 -29.74
C ARG A 143 12.14 -12.60 -29.58
N SER A 144 11.55 -12.10 -30.66
CA SER A 144 10.25 -11.43 -30.62
C SER A 144 9.60 -11.40 -31.99
N ASP A 145 8.27 -11.52 -32.01
CA ASP A 145 7.44 -11.33 -33.20
C ASP A 145 7.51 -9.89 -33.73
N ALA A 146 7.77 -8.91 -32.85
CA ALA A 146 8.00 -7.53 -33.25
C ALA A 146 9.21 -7.42 -34.20
N TRP A 147 10.21 -8.26 -34.00
CA TRP A 147 11.40 -8.39 -34.83
C TRP A 147 11.30 -9.49 -35.88
N SER A 148 10.10 -10.00 -36.17
CA SER A 148 9.92 -11.05 -37.17
C SER A 148 10.61 -10.72 -38.50
N LEU A 149 11.05 -11.76 -39.21
CA LEU A 149 11.72 -11.61 -40.51
C LEU A 149 10.88 -10.84 -41.52
N ALA A 150 9.55 -10.90 -41.43
CA ALA A 150 8.64 -10.12 -42.25
C ALA A 150 8.74 -8.61 -41.93
N ASN A 151 8.75 -8.25 -40.65
CA ASN A 151 8.84 -6.86 -40.20
C ASN A 151 10.22 -6.25 -40.46
N LEU A 152 11.27 -7.06 -40.38
CA LEU A 152 12.65 -6.62 -40.64
C LEU A 152 13.09 -6.79 -42.10
N ALA A 153 12.24 -7.30 -43.00
CA ALA A 153 12.63 -7.62 -44.37
C ALA A 153 13.21 -6.39 -45.12
N SER A 154 12.50 -5.26 -45.07
CA SER A 154 12.90 -4.00 -45.70
C SER A 154 13.76 -3.09 -44.82
N THR A 155 13.92 -3.41 -43.54
CA THR A 155 14.65 -2.59 -42.57
C THR A 155 16.15 -2.83 -42.68
N SER A 156 16.91 -1.84 -43.16
CA SER A 156 18.38 -1.91 -43.20
C SER A 156 19.04 -1.34 -41.94
N GLU A 157 18.34 -0.44 -41.25
CA GLU A 157 18.83 0.24 -40.06
C GLU A 157 17.75 0.23 -38.96
N LEU A 158 18.14 -0.14 -37.75
CA LEU A 158 17.30 -0.12 -36.55
C LEU A 158 17.79 0.98 -35.63
N ASP A 159 16.93 1.97 -35.36
CA ASP A 159 17.28 3.09 -34.51
C ASP A 159 16.88 2.89 -33.04
N LEU A 160 17.87 2.92 -32.16
CA LEU A 160 17.75 2.85 -30.70
C LEU A 160 18.36 4.09 -30.03
N SER A 161 18.54 5.19 -30.76
CA SER A 161 19.15 6.42 -30.24
C SER A 161 18.33 7.14 -29.17
N ASP A 162 17.04 6.79 -29.06
CA ASP A 162 16.15 7.27 -28.01
C ASP A 162 16.35 6.57 -26.66
N ALA A 163 17.05 5.44 -26.64
CA ALA A 163 17.41 4.72 -25.43
C ALA A 163 18.82 5.10 -24.93
N LYS A 164 19.04 4.99 -23.61
CA LYS A 164 20.39 5.14 -23.04
C LYS A 164 21.33 4.10 -23.67
N PRO A 165 22.56 4.47 -24.08
CA PRO A 165 23.47 3.54 -24.75
C PRO A 165 23.74 2.25 -23.96
N GLU A 166 23.91 2.36 -22.64
CA GLU A 166 24.14 1.21 -21.75
C GLU A 166 22.96 0.22 -21.77
N VAL A 167 21.73 0.73 -21.78
CA VAL A 167 20.49 -0.07 -21.77
C VAL A 167 20.29 -0.76 -23.11
N ALA A 168 20.43 -0.02 -24.21
CA ALA A 168 20.34 -0.56 -25.57
C ALA A 168 21.39 -1.65 -25.78
N MET A 169 22.62 -1.44 -25.30
CA MET A 169 23.65 -2.46 -25.41
C MET A 169 23.39 -3.69 -24.57
N ALA A 170 22.88 -3.54 -23.35
CA ALA A 170 22.50 -4.67 -22.53
C ALA A 170 21.39 -5.50 -23.18
N MET A 171 20.38 -4.85 -23.77
CA MET A 171 19.33 -5.54 -24.53
C MET A 171 19.90 -6.32 -25.73
N LEU A 172 20.77 -5.69 -26.52
CA LEU A 172 21.40 -6.35 -27.67
C LEU A 172 22.30 -7.51 -27.22
N ARG A 173 23.13 -7.33 -26.20
CA ARG A 173 23.98 -8.39 -25.65
C ARG A 173 23.14 -9.56 -25.16
N TRP A 174 22.03 -9.29 -24.47
CA TRP A 174 21.10 -10.32 -24.02
C TRP A 174 20.47 -11.07 -25.20
N ALA A 175 20.07 -10.37 -26.27
CA ALA A 175 19.47 -11.02 -27.45
C ALA A 175 20.39 -12.10 -28.04
N TYR A 176 21.70 -11.85 -28.07
CA TYR A 176 22.70 -12.79 -28.59
C TYR A 176 23.12 -13.87 -27.59
N THR A 177 23.33 -13.50 -26.33
CA THR A 177 23.97 -14.39 -25.34
C THR A 177 22.99 -15.13 -24.43
N ASP A 178 21.74 -14.69 -24.40
CA ASP A 178 20.74 -15.03 -23.37
C ASP A 178 21.20 -14.76 -21.93
N ASN A 179 22.27 -13.98 -21.75
CA ASN A 179 22.78 -13.63 -20.44
C ASN A 179 22.46 -12.16 -20.14
N LEU A 180 21.86 -11.91 -18.99
CA LEU A 180 21.61 -10.56 -18.49
C LEU A 180 22.42 -10.37 -17.22
N GLU A 181 23.41 -9.48 -17.27
CA GLU A 181 24.09 -8.99 -16.08
C GLU A 181 23.15 -8.02 -15.37
N LEU A 182 22.49 -8.49 -14.31
CA LEU A 182 21.62 -7.65 -13.50
C LEU A 182 22.46 -6.57 -12.81
N SER A 183 22.25 -5.32 -13.20
CA SER A 183 22.79 -4.16 -12.48
C SER A 183 22.03 -3.98 -11.15
N GLU A 184 22.72 -3.49 -10.12
CA GLU A 184 22.09 -3.08 -8.86
C GLU A 184 21.32 -1.76 -9.00
N ASP A 185 21.43 -1.07 -10.13
CA ASP A 185 20.72 0.18 -10.41
C ASP A 185 19.28 -0.08 -10.89
N ASP A 186 18.32 0.28 -10.04
CA ASP A 186 16.89 0.23 -10.33
C ASP A 186 16.51 1.02 -11.58
N ALA A 187 17.16 2.17 -11.83
CA ALA A 187 16.84 3.02 -12.97
C ALA A 187 17.19 2.32 -14.29
N PHE A 188 18.35 1.65 -14.32
CA PHE A 188 18.79 0.85 -15.45
C PHE A 188 17.81 -0.30 -15.73
N LEU A 189 17.38 -1.04 -14.70
CA LEU A 189 16.44 -2.16 -14.88
C LEU A 189 15.07 -1.69 -15.37
N ILE A 190 14.56 -0.56 -14.87
CA ILE A 190 13.31 0.03 -15.36
C ILE A 190 13.44 0.46 -16.83
N ASP A 191 14.51 1.15 -17.19
CA ASP A 191 14.72 1.60 -18.58
C ASP A 191 14.87 0.40 -19.53
N LEU A 192 15.53 -0.67 -19.09
CA LEU A 192 15.64 -1.92 -19.83
C LEU A 192 14.28 -2.61 -19.97
N MET A 193 13.45 -2.59 -18.92
CA MET A 193 12.09 -3.13 -18.93
C MET A 193 11.19 -2.35 -19.90
N LYS A 194 11.31 -1.01 -19.96
CA LYS A 194 10.63 -0.15 -20.95
C LYS A 194 11.02 -0.50 -22.37
N LEU A 195 12.32 -0.66 -22.63
CA LEU A 195 12.81 -1.04 -23.95
C LEU A 195 12.35 -2.45 -24.35
N ALA A 196 12.39 -3.39 -23.40
CA ALA A 196 11.89 -4.75 -23.60
C ALA A 196 10.40 -4.77 -23.94
N ASN A 197 9.58 -3.96 -23.26
CA ASN A 197 8.15 -3.85 -23.54
C ASN A 197 7.88 -3.28 -24.94
N ARG A 198 8.62 -2.26 -25.36
CA ARG A 198 8.51 -1.67 -26.72
C ARG A 198 8.71 -2.70 -27.83
N PHE A 199 9.67 -3.60 -27.65
CA PHE A 199 9.97 -4.66 -28.62
C PHE A 199 9.33 -6.01 -28.27
N GLN A 200 8.39 -6.04 -27.32
CA GLN A 200 7.65 -7.25 -26.91
C GLN A 200 8.54 -8.42 -26.47
N LEU A 201 9.70 -8.13 -25.86
CA LEU A 201 10.67 -9.11 -25.37
C LEU A 201 10.24 -9.65 -23.99
N GLN A 202 9.27 -10.55 -23.97
CA GLN A 202 8.63 -11.04 -22.74
C GLN A 202 9.64 -11.65 -21.74
N LEU A 203 10.53 -12.53 -22.21
CA LEU A 203 11.54 -13.18 -21.36
C LEU A 203 12.51 -12.18 -20.72
N LEU A 204 12.90 -11.13 -21.45
CA LEU A 204 13.76 -10.09 -20.91
C LEU A 204 13.01 -9.26 -19.86
N ARG A 205 11.75 -8.91 -20.14
CA ARG A 205 10.88 -8.17 -19.23
C ARG A 205 10.71 -8.93 -17.91
N GLU A 206 10.34 -10.22 -17.95
CA GLU A 206 10.18 -11.06 -16.76
C GLU A 206 11.46 -11.19 -15.93
N ARG A 207 12.64 -11.27 -16.59
CA ARG A 207 13.93 -11.27 -15.88
C ARG A 207 14.22 -9.92 -15.21
N CYS A 208 13.91 -8.81 -15.88
CA CYS A 208 14.06 -7.47 -15.30
C CYS A 208 13.11 -7.27 -14.10
N GLU A 209 11.85 -7.71 -14.22
CA GLU A 209 10.86 -7.68 -13.13
C GLU A 209 11.39 -8.39 -11.88
N LYS A 210 11.89 -9.63 -12.02
CA LYS A 210 12.48 -10.40 -10.91
C LYS A 210 13.69 -9.70 -10.28
N GLY A 211 14.48 -9.00 -11.08
CA GLY A 211 15.60 -8.17 -10.60
C GLY A 211 15.10 -7.01 -9.74
N VAL A 212 14.15 -6.24 -10.27
CA VAL A 212 13.54 -5.09 -9.57
C VAL A 212 12.85 -5.52 -8.28
N MET A 213 12.15 -6.67 -8.25
CA MET A 213 11.49 -7.18 -7.04
C MET A 213 12.45 -7.30 -5.84
N SER A 214 13.74 -7.54 -6.06
CA SER A 214 14.74 -7.66 -4.98
C SER A 214 15.10 -6.33 -4.30
N SER A 215 14.83 -5.20 -4.97
CA SER A 215 15.13 -3.85 -4.46
C SER A 215 13.91 -3.12 -3.92
N VAL A 216 12.69 -3.62 -4.19
CA VAL A 216 11.44 -3.08 -3.67
C VAL A 216 11.41 -3.12 -2.14
N ASN A 217 10.98 -2.02 -1.54
CA ASN A 217 10.77 -1.82 -0.11
C ASN A 217 9.60 -0.82 0.09
N VAL A 218 9.19 -0.60 1.34
CA VAL A 218 8.03 0.24 1.69
C VAL A 218 8.15 1.68 1.18
N ARG A 219 9.38 2.22 1.00
CA ARG A 219 9.57 3.61 0.55
C ARG A 219 9.47 3.79 -0.96
N ASN A 220 9.74 2.75 -1.74
CA ASN A 220 9.78 2.82 -3.21
C ASN A 220 8.71 1.96 -3.90
N CYS A 221 7.95 1.15 -3.14
CA CYS A 221 6.94 0.23 -3.67
C CYS A 221 5.86 0.95 -4.48
N ILE A 222 5.45 2.15 -4.10
CA ILE A 222 4.43 2.92 -4.83
C ILE A 222 4.95 3.35 -6.20
N ARG A 223 6.17 3.88 -6.28
CA ARG A 223 6.79 4.27 -7.56
C ARG A 223 6.92 3.07 -8.49
N PHE A 224 7.35 1.92 -7.96
CA PHE A 224 7.43 0.69 -8.72
C PHE A 224 6.06 0.16 -9.13
N TYR A 225 5.04 0.29 -8.30
CA TYR A 225 3.67 -0.08 -8.64
C TYR A 225 3.15 0.74 -9.82
N GLN A 226 3.36 2.07 -9.82
CA GLN A 226 3.01 2.95 -10.94
C GLN A 226 3.74 2.53 -12.22
N THR A 227 5.05 2.29 -12.11
CA THR A 227 5.88 1.86 -13.23
C THR A 227 5.45 0.50 -13.77
N ALA A 228 5.01 -0.41 -12.90
CA ALA A 228 4.52 -1.72 -13.28
C ALA A 228 3.18 -1.65 -14.03
N GLU A 229 2.25 -0.78 -13.62
CA GLU A 229 1.00 -0.54 -14.37
C GLU A 229 1.30 0.09 -15.74
N GLU A 230 2.19 1.07 -15.83
CA GLU A 230 2.58 1.69 -17.12
C GLU A 230 3.18 0.69 -18.13
N LEU A 231 3.79 -0.39 -17.63
CA LEU A 231 4.48 -1.39 -18.43
C LEU A 231 3.69 -2.70 -18.59
N ASP A 232 2.46 -2.76 -18.09
CA ASP A 232 1.64 -3.97 -18.01
C ASP A 232 2.37 -5.16 -17.34
N ALA A 233 3.25 -4.86 -16.37
CA ALA A 233 4.07 -5.82 -15.63
C ALA A 233 3.30 -6.37 -14.41
N THR A 234 2.38 -7.29 -14.68
CA THR A 234 1.41 -7.79 -13.67
C THR A 234 2.04 -8.46 -12.45
N THR A 235 3.14 -9.19 -12.61
CA THR A 235 3.89 -9.87 -11.54
C THR A 235 4.45 -8.85 -10.53
N LEU A 236 5.16 -7.83 -11.03
CA LEU A 236 5.75 -6.74 -10.25
C LEU A 236 4.66 -5.89 -9.60
N MET A 237 3.57 -5.61 -10.34
CA MET A 237 2.43 -4.88 -9.81
C MET A 237 1.78 -5.62 -8.63
N ASN A 238 1.54 -6.93 -8.75
CA ASN A 238 0.97 -7.73 -7.67
C ASN A 238 1.88 -7.77 -6.45
N TYR A 239 3.18 -7.97 -6.67
CA TYR A 239 4.19 -7.97 -5.61
C TYR A 239 4.26 -6.63 -4.86
N CYS A 240 4.34 -5.53 -5.60
CA CYS A 240 4.30 -4.20 -4.99
C CYS A 240 2.97 -3.99 -4.26
N GLY A 241 1.85 -4.40 -4.84
CA GLY A 241 0.53 -4.30 -4.21
C GLY A 241 0.40 -5.09 -2.91
N GLU A 242 1.09 -6.24 -2.77
CA GLU A 242 1.16 -7.00 -1.52
C GLU A 242 1.97 -6.28 -0.44
N ILE A 243 3.12 -5.71 -0.80
CA ILE A 243 3.95 -4.93 0.14
C ILE A 243 3.21 -3.69 0.61
N ILE A 244 2.55 -2.98 -0.32
CA ILE A 244 1.72 -1.84 0.05
C ILE A 244 0.67 -2.40 1.02
N ALA A 245 -0.07 -3.48 0.68
CA ALA A 245 -1.18 -4.06 1.47
C ALA A 245 -0.79 -4.39 2.92
N SER A 246 0.39 -4.97 3.11
CA SER A 246 0.90 -5.31 4.45
C SER A 246 1.35 -4.11 5.27
N HIS A 247 1.66 -2.98 4.63
CA HIS A 247 2.17 -1.76 5.26
C HIS A 247 1.24 -0.56 5.06
N TRP A 248 -0.07 -0.79 4.90
CA TRP A 248 -1.02 0.27 4.56
C TRP A 248 -1.13 1.38 5.62
N ASP A 249 -0.70 1.10 6.86
CA ASP A 249 -0.73 2.04 7.98
C ASP A 249 0.61 2.76 8.19
N ASP A 250 1.70 2.27 7.57
CA ASP A 250 3.01 2.94 7.58
C ASP A 250 3.11 4.03 6.50
N LEU A 251 2.26 3.94 5.47
CA LEU A 251 2.23 4.83 4.31
C LEU A 251 1.46 6.12 4.61
N ARG A 252 2.03 7.25 4.22
CA ARG A 252 1.47 8.60 4.43
C ARG A 252 0.81 9.09 3.15
N LYS A 253 0.00 10.15 3.29
CA LYS A 253 -0.64 10.83 2.15
C LYS A 253 0.35 11.28 1.06
N GLU A 254 1.55 11.68 1.47
CA GLU A 254 2.60 12.16 0.57
C GLU A 254 3.06 11.06 -0.39
N ASP A 255 3.08 9.80 0.07
CA ASP A 255 3.55 8.67 -0.72
C ASP A 255 2.60 8.36 -1.89
N PHE A 256 1.30 8.67 -1.74
CA PHE A 256 0.28 8.48 -2.77
C PHE A 256 0.08 9.71 -3.67
N SER A 257 0.73 10.84 -3.38
CA SER A 257 0.51 12.10 -4.10
C SER A 257 0.80 12.02 -5.60
N THR A 258 1.81 11.24 -6.00
CA THR A 258 2.19 11.04 -7.40
C THR A 258 1.29 10.06 -8.15
N MET A 259 0.47 9.29 -7.44
CA MET A 259 -0.41 8.29 -8.01
C MET A 259 -1.68 8.91 -8.60
N SER A 260 -2.06 8.44 -9.79
CA SER A 260 -3.32 8.84 -10.42
C SER A 260 -4.51 8.28 -9.64
N ALA A 261 -5.60 9.06 -9.57
CA ALA A 261 -6.80 8.66 -8.85
C ALA A 261 -7.37 7.30 -9.33
N PRO A 262 -7.44 6.99 -10.64
CA PRO A 262 -7.96 5.71 -11.11
C PRO A 262 -7.09 4.52 -10.69
N LEU A 263 -5.76 4.68 -10.71
CA LEU A 263 -4.84 3.62 -10.31
C LEU A 263 -4.91 3.36 -8.80
N LEU A 264 -4.92 4.43 -8.00
CA LEU A 264 -5.09 4.33 -6.55
C LEU A 264 -6.41 3.67 -6.19
N TYR A 265 -7.49 4.05 -6.88
CA TYR A 265 -8.80 3.45 -6.69
C TYR A 265 -8.83 1.95 -7.03
N LYS A 266 -8.31 1.57 -8.20
CA LYS A 266 -8.16 0.16 -8.63
C LYS A 266 -7.37 -0.65 -7.61
N MET A 267 -6.25 -0.11 -7.13
CA MET A 267 -5.40 -0.74 -6.13
C MET A 267 -6.15 -0.96 -4.81
N ILE A 268 -6.76 0.09 -4.24
CA ILE A 268 -7.53 0.01 -2.99
C ILE A 268 -8.66 -1.02 -3.11
N LYS A 269 -9.41 -1.01 -4.21
CA LYS A 269 -10.50 -1.96 -4.48
C LYS A 269 -10.02 -3.41 -4.54
N SER A 270 -8.83 -3.64 -5.08
CA SER A 270 -8.27 -4.99 -5.20
C SER A 270 -7.69 -5.54 -3.90
N LYS A 271 -7.30 -4.66 -2.96
CA LYS A 271 -6.56 -5.04 -1.74
C LYS A 271 -7.37 -4.86 -0.44
N THR A 272 -8.53 -4.21 -0.50
CA THR A 272 -9.34 -3.88 0.68
C THR A 272 -10.83 -4.17 0.46
N GLU A 273 -11.51 -4.63 1.51
CA GLU A 273 -12.97 -4.85 1.50
C GLU A 273 -13.76 -3.55 1.62
N PHE A 274 -13.16 -2.51 2.20
CA PHE A 274 -13.78 -1.20 2.46
C PHE A 274 -13.04 -0.05 1.76
N PRO A 275 -13.17 0.10 0.43
CA PRO A 275 -12.39 1.07 -0.35
C PRO A 275 -12.60 2.51 0.08
N LEU A 276 -13.83 2.88 0.43
CA LEU A 276 -14.19 4.24 0.84
C LEU A 276 -13.43 4.67 2.10
N HIS A 277 -13.45 3.84 3.14
CA HIS A 277 -12.77 4.12 4.41
C HIS A 277 -11.28 4.36 4.19
N LYS A 278 -10.64 3.58 3.30
CA LYS A 278 -9.22 3.74 3.03
C LYS A 278 -8.89 4.90 2.11
N ALA A 279 -9.75 5.24 1.16
CA ALA A 279 -9.62 6.47 0.38
C ALA A 279 -9.65 7.72 1.28
N ILE A 280 -10.53 7.73 2.29
CA ILE A 280 -10.63 8.81 3.29
C ILE A 280 -9.39 8.88 4.17
N LYS A 281 -8.88 7.72 4.67
CA LYS A 281 -7.63 7.67 5.46
C LYS A 281 -6.41 8.17 4.67
N VAL A 282 -6.41 8.06 3.35
CA VAL A 282 -5.35 8.57 2.45
C VAL A 282 -5.55 10.07 2.14
N GLU A 283 -6.67 10.67 2.56
CA GLU A 283 -7.02 12.08 2.33
C GLU A 283 -7.15 12.46 0.84
N ARG A 284 -7.56 11.51 -0.01
CA ARG A 284 -7.67 11.69 -1.47
C ARG A 284 -9.12 11.81 -1.92
N GLU A 285 -9.59 13.05 -2.00
CA GLU A 285 -10.97 13.41 -2.37
C GLU A 285 -11.34 12.94 -3.78
N ASP A 286 -10.41 13.00 -4.73
CA ASP A 286 -10.56 12.50 -6.10
C ASP A 286 -10.88 11.00 -6.15
N VAL A 287 -10.25 10.20 -5.29
CA VAL A 287 -10.52 8.76 -5.17
C VAL A 287 -11.88 8.50 -4.51
N VAL A 288 -12.26 9.31 -3.53
CA VAL A 288 -13.59 9.24 -2.91
C VAL A 288 -14.66 9.52 -3.97
N PHE A 289 -14.49 10.54 -4.81
CA PHE A 289 -15.42 10.82 -5.91
C PHE A 289 -15.54 9.66 -6.91
N LEU A 290 -14.43 9.01 -7.28
CA LEU A 290 -14.48 7.83 -8.15
C LEU A 290 -15.31 6.69 -7.53
N TYR A 291 -15.15 6.44 -6.24
CA TYR A 291 -15.97 5.45 -5.53
C TYR A 291 -17.46 5.81 -5.56
N LEU A 292 -17.80 7.09 -5.30
CA LEU A 292 -19.18 7.55 -5.28
C LEU A 292 -19.86 7.42 -6.65
N ILE A 293 -19.13 7.74 -7.73
CA ILE A 293 -19.63 7.59 -9.10
C ILE A 293 -19.88 6.12 -9.44
N GLU A 294 -18.98 5.21 -9.05
CA GLU A 294 -19.16 3.78 -9.34
C GLU A 294 -20.33 3.18 -8.55
N MET A 295 -20.49 3.59 -7.29
CA MET A 295 -21.47 3.01 -6.35
C MET A 295 -22.80 3.76 -6.29
N ASP A 296 -23.09 4.68 -7.23
CA ASP A 296 -24.24 5.60 -7.21
C ASP A 296 -25.58 4.93 -6.83
N SER A 297 -25.84 3.75 -7.40
CA SER A 297 -27.08 2.99 -7.14
C SER A 297 -27.21 2.41 -5.72
N GLN A 298 -26.12 2.29 -4.95
CA GLN A 298 -26.05 1.64 -3.64
C GLN A 298 -25.54 2.58 -2.53
N LEU A 299 -25.37 3.88 -2.83
CA LEU A 299 -24.73 4.85 -1.95
C LEU A 299 -25.26 4.86 -0.50
N PRO A 300 -26.57 4.95 -0.21
CA PRO A 300 -27.02 5.05 1.18
C PRO A 300 -26.67 3.81 2.01
N GLY A 301 -26.61 2.63 1.39
CA GLY A 301 -26.15 1.41 2.07
C GLY A 301 -24.63 1.43 2.27
N LYS A 302 -23.88 1.72 1.20
CA LYS A 302 -22.41 1.69 1.20
C LYS A 302 -21.75 2.76 2.06
N LEU A 303 -22.33 3.94 2.13
CA LEU A 303 -21.81 5.05 2.94
C LEU A 303 -21.91 4.81 4.45
N ASN A 304 -22.85 3.94 4.85
CA ASN A 304 -23.15 3.63 6.24
C ASN A 304 -22.54 2.28 6.70
N GLU A 305 -21.72 1.64 5.86
CA GLU A 305 -20.97 0.44 6.24
C GLU A 305 -19.90 0.80 7.27
N LEU A 306 -19.67 -0.10 8.22
CA LEU A 306 -18.59 -0.01 9.20
C LEU A 306 -17.38 -0.74 8.67
N ASP A 307 -16.18 -0.16 8.82
CA ASP A 307 -14.94 -0.87 8.53
C ASP A 307 -14.62 -1.94 9.58
N ASN A 308 -13.48 -2.63 9.40
CA ASN A 308 -13.00 -3.65 10.35
C ASN A 308 -12.75 -3.13 11.78
N ASN A 309 -12.61 -1.83 11.96
CA ASN A 309 -12.44 -1.20 13.28
C ASN A 309 -13.79 -0.78 13.88
N GLY A 310 -14.89 -0.90 13.14
CA GLY A 310 -16.19 -0.38 13.54
C GLY A 310 -16.34 1.13 13.32
N ASP A 311 -15.49 1.73 12.48
CA ASP A 311 -15.55 3.15 12.15
C ASP A 311 -16.43 3.36 10.91
N LEU A 312 -17.25 4.41 10.92
CA LEU A 312 -17.97 4.87 9.72
C LEU A 312 -17.05 5.73 8.85
N ALA A 313 -17.30 5.72 7.54
CA ALA A 313 -16.62 6.61 6.59
C ALA A 313 -16.73 8.09 7.01
N MET A 314 -17.88 8.51 7.51
CA MET A 314 -18.09 9.86 8.03
C MET A 314 -17.29 10.14 9.31
N ASP A 315 -17.18 9.18 10.24
CA ASP A 315 -16.37 9.36 11.47
C ASP A 315 -14.88 9.56 11.13
N LEU A 316 -14.38 8.80 10.16
CA LEU A 316 -13.02 8.96 9.65
C LEU A 316 -12.80 10.34 8.99
N ALA A 317 -13.76 10.82 8.19
CA ALA A 317 -13.65 12.14 7.56
C ALA A 317 -13.66 13.27 8.62
N LEU A 318 -14.50 13.15 9.64
CA LEU A 318 -14.61 14.16 10.71
C LEU A 318 -13.39 14.17 11.62
N SER A 319 -12.90 13.01 12.04
CA SER A 319 -11.66 12.89 12.84
C SER A 319 -10.43 13.43 12.11
N GLY A 320 -10.37 13.28 10.78
CA GLY A 320 -9.34 13.89 9.93
C GLY A 320 -9.54 15.38 9.63
N LYS A 321 -10.62 16.00 10.13
CA LYS A 321 -11.03 17.39 9.81
C LYS A 321 -11.19 17.66 8.31
N LEU A 322 -11.63 16.65 7.55
CA LEU A 322 -11.78 16.69 6.09
C LEU A 322 -13.18 17.19 5.71
N GLU A 323 -13.41 18.51 5.84
CA GLU A 323 -14.73 19.13 5.62
C GLU A 323 -15.29 18.89 4.21
N SER A 324 -14.46 18.95 3.17
CA SER A 324 -14.88 18.75 1.78
C SER A 324 -15.42 17.33 1.55
N ILE A 325 -14.69 16.34 2.05
CA ILE A 325 -15.07 14.93 1.98
C ILE A 325 -16.35 14.70 2.81
N ALA A 326 -16.40 15.19 4.05
CA ALA A 326 -17.58 15.05 4.91
C ALA A 326 -18.83 15.67 4.26
N THR A 327 -18.71 16.87 3.68
CA THR A 327 -19.80 17.55 2.97
C THR A 327 -20.26 16.74 1.75
N THR A 328 -19.31 16.18 1.00
CA THR A 328 -19.58 15.31 -0.14
C THR A 328 -20.35 14.06 0.27
N LEU A 329 -19.98 13.42 1.39
CA LEU A 329 -20.68 12.26 1.93
C LEU A 329 -22.14 12.61 2.31
N VAL A 330 -22.37 13.73 3.03
CA VAL A 330 -23.73 14.17 3.39
C VAL A 330 -24.56 14.47 2.15
N ASN A 331 -24.00 15.16 1.16
CA ASN A 331 -24.69 15.48 -0.09
C ASN A 331 -25.12 14.22 -0.86
N ASN A 332 -24.35 13.14 -0.74
CA ASN A 332 -24.64 11.82 -1.30
C ASN A 332 -25.48 10.92 -0.37
N LYS A 333 -26.21 11.52 0.59
CA LYS A 333 -27.16 10.83 1.50
C LYS A 333 -26.51 9.87 2.51
N ALA A 334 -25.27 10.13 2.93
CA ALA A 334 -24.74 9.50 4.14
C ALA A 334 -25.60 9.85 5.36
N ASP A 335 -25.85 8.88 6.23
CA ASP A 335 -26.68 9.08 7.42
C ASP A 335 -25.84 9.65 8.56
N VAL A 336 -26.18 10.87 8.98
CA VAL A 336 -25.49 11.63 10.04
C VAL A 336 -25.84 11.14 11.45
N ASP A 337 -26.93 10.37 11.60
CA ASP A 337 -27.47 9.91 12.88
C ASP A 337 -27.15 8.44 13.17
N MET A 338 -26.28 7.84 12.36
CA MET A 338 -25.84 6.45 12.56
C MET A 338 -25.33 6.23 13.99
N VAL A 339 -25.80 5.15 14.59
CA VAL A 339 -25.44 4.72 15.93
C VAL A 339 -24.54 3.50 15.89
N ASP A 340 -23.59 3.42 16.81
CA ASP A 340 -22.79 2.21 17.01
C ASP A 340 -23.53 1.13 17.81
N GLN A 341 -22.87 0.00 18.04
CA GLN A 341 -23.42 -1.13 18.81
C GLN A 341 -23.78 -0.77 20.27
N SER A 342 -23.19 0.31 20.81
CA SER A 342 -23.50 0.82 22.15
C SER A 342 -24.61 1.87 22.15
N GLY A 343 -25.19 2.17 20.99
CA GLY A 343 -26.23 3.17 20.80
C GLY A 343 -25.72 4.60 20.80
N TRP A 344 -24.42 4.82 20.53
CA TRP A 344 -23.84 6.15 20.43
C TRP A 344 -23.89 6.66 19.00
N SER A 345 -24.54 7.80 18.80
CA SER A 345 -24.51 8.47 17.49
C SER A 345 -23.16 9.14 17.22
N LEU A 346 -22.89 9.47 15.95
CA LEU A 346 -21.71 10.23 15.54
C LEU A 346 -21.53 11.52 16.36
N LEU A 347 -22.62 12.22 16.68
CA LEU A 347 -22.59 13.43 17.49
C LEU A 347 -22.15 13.16 18.94
N HIS A 348 -22.59 12.05 19.54
CA HIS A 348 -22.13 11.66 20.89
C HIS A 348 -20.62 11.37 20.90
N LYS A 349 -20.12 10.66 19.89
CA LYS A 349 -18.68 10.35 19.74
C LYS A 349 -17.86 11.63 19.57
N ALA A 350 -18.31 12.56 18.72
CA ALA A 350 -17.64 13.84 18.50
C ALA A 350 -17.52 14.66 19.79
N ILE A 351 -18.62 14.77 20.55
CA ILE A 351 -18.64 15.50 21.82
C ILE A 351 -17.73 14.83 22.85
N GLN A 352 -17.77 13.50 22.99
CA GLN A 352 -16.91 12.77 23.94
C GLN A 352 -15.41 12.93 23.64
N ARG A 353 -15.02 13.02 22.36
CA ARG A 353 -13.64 13.32 21.96
C ARG A 353 -13.24 14.77 22.23
N GLY A 354 -14.20 15.63 22.54
CA GLY A 354 -13.99 17.06 22.70
C GLY A 354 -13.82 17.80 21.35
N ASP A 355 -14.31 17.22 20.26
CA ASP A 355 -14.10 17.72 18.91
C ASP A 355 -15.21 18.73 18.53
N GLU A 356 -14.88 20.02 18.67
CA GLU A 356 -15.76 21.13 18.29
C GLU A 356 -16.08 21.13 16.79
N PHE A 357 -15.10 20.80 15.94
CA PHE A 357 -15.28 20.83 14.48
C PHE A 357 -16.28 19.76 14.06
N ALA A 358 -16.05 18.51 14.47
CA ALA A 358 -16.93 17.40 14.12
C ALA A 358 -18.35 17.60 14.66
N SER A 359 -18.48 18.06 15.91
CA SER A 359 -19.79 18.31 16.53
C SER A 359 -20.56 19.42 15.81
N THR A 360 -19.90 20.54 15.51
CA THR A 360 -20.53 21.67 14.83
C THR A 360 -20.93 21.31 13.40
N PHE A 361 -20.09 20.54 12.69
CA PHE A 361 -20.40 20.04 11.36
C PHE A 361 -21.68 19.18 11.36
N LEU A 362 -21.75 18.20 12.26
CA LEU A 362 -22.91 17.31 12.37
C LEU A 362 -24.19 18.10 12.70
N ILE A 363 -24.13 19.05 13.64
CA ILE A 363 -25.29 19.88 14.00
C ILE A 363 -25.76 20.75 12.82
N ARG A 364 -24.83 21.35 12.06
CA ARG A 364 -25.15 22.13 10.85
C ARG A 364 -25.84 21.27 9.77
N HIS A 365 -25.47 20.00 9.68
CA HIS A 365 -26.06 19.03 8.76
C HIS A 365 -27.27 18.28 9.34
N SER A 366 -27.98 18.90 10.31
CA SER A 366 -29.25 18.42 10.86
C SER A 366 -29.19 17.11 11.63
N ALA A 367 -28.05 16.80 12.27
CA ALA A 367 -27.98 15.68 13.22
C ALA A 367 -28.99 15.85 14.38
N GLN A 368 -29.50 14.72 14.90
CA GLN A 368 -30.46 14.68 15.98
C GLN A 368 -29.84 15.16 17.30
N VAL A 369 -30.05 16.44 17.61
CA VAL A 369 -29.55 17.10 18.83
C VAL A 369 -30.17 16.60 20.14
N ASN A 370 -31.28 15.88 20.04
CA ASN A 370 -32.00 15.27 21.17
C ASN A 370 -31.90 13.74 21.19
N ALA A 371 -31.08 13.12 20.33
CA ALA A 371 -30.85 11.69 20.36
C ALA A 371 -30.33 11.28 21.75
N ALA A 372 -30.81 10.17 22.29
CA ALA A 372 -30.38 9.68 23.61
C ALA A 372 -29.66 8.35 23.45
N THR A 373 -28.58 8.17 24.20
CA THR A 373 -27.85 6.89 24.23
C THR A 373 -28.71 5.77 24.83
N VAL A 374 -28.54 4.53 24.35
CA VAL A 374 -29.40 3.40 24.76
C VAL A 374 -29.27 3.04 26.25
N GLY A 375 -28.09 3.25 26.85
CA GLY A 375 -27.84 2.89 28.26
C GLY A 375 -28.15 4.00 29.25
N ALA A 376 -27.40 5.09 29.19
CA ALA A 376 -27.53 6.19 30.16
C ALA A 376 -28.68 7.15 29.82
N VAL A 377 -29.29 7.03 28.64
CA VAL A 377 -30.29 7.98 28.11
C VAL A 377 -29.75 9.40 28.16
N GLU A 378 -28.45 9.54 27.88
CA GLU A 378 -27.77 10.84 27.85
C GLU A 378 -27.91 11.45 26.46
N THR A 379 -28.31 12.72 26.44
CA THR A 379 -28.37 13.53 25.21
C THR A 379 -27.02 14.18 24.93
N PRO A 380 -26.77 14.69 23.69
CA PRO A 380 -25.60 15.51 23.38
C PRO A 380 -25.36 16.62 24.42
N LEU A 381 -26.43 17.26 24.89
CA LEU A 381 -26.35 18.34 25.88
C LEU A 381 -25.93 17.83 27.27
N HIS A 382 -26.35 16.63 27.70
CA HIS A 382 -25.84 16.01 28.93
C HIS A 382 -24.34 15.75 28.85
N LEU A 383 -23.87 15.24 27.70
CA LEU A 383 -22.46 14.96 27.50
C LEU A 383 -21.63 16.25 27.58
N VAL A 384 -22.01 17.31 26.88
CA VAL A 384 -21.33 18.63 26.95
C VAL A 384 -21.27 19.15 28.39
N CYS A 385 -22.35 19.00 29.15
CA CYS A 385 -22.40 19.42 30.55
C CYS A 385 -21.51 18.58 31.47
N SER A 386 -21.24 17.31 31.14
CA SER A 386 -20.41 16.42 31.95
C SER A 386 -18.91 16.78 31.94
N PHE A 387 -18.48 17.62 30.98
CA PHE A 387 -17.09 18.09 30.91
C PHE A 387 -16.76 19.00 32.08
N SER A 388 -15.66 18.69 32.77
CA SER A 388 -15.20 19.46 33.94
C SER A 388 -13.91 20.23 33.63
N PRO A 389 -13.77 21.49 34.07
CA PRO A 389 -12.54 22.27 33.94
C PRO A 389 -11.37 21.67 34.74
N ARG A 390 -11.64 20.76 35.69
CA ARG A 390 -10.60 20.03 36.43
C ARG A 390 -9.98 18.88 35.64
N LYS A 391 -10.67 18.39 34.60
CA LYS A 391 -10.28 17.21 33.83
C LYS A 391 -9.87 17.53 32.39
N HIS A 392 -10.37 18.64 31.84
CA HIS A 392 -10.17 19.00 30.43
C HIS A 392 -9.45 20.36 30.32
N SER A 393 -8.77 20.57 29.19
CA SER A 393 -8.08 21.83 28.91
C SER A 393 -9.07 22.99 28.67
N GLY A 394 -8.58 24.22 28.83
CA GLY A 394 -9.39 25.43 28.58
C GLY A 394 -9.96 25.48 27.16
N ASP A 395 -9.19 25.04 26.15
CA ASP A 395 -9.63 25.02 24.75
C ASP A 395 -10.83 24.08 24.56
N VAL A 396 -10.80 22.87 25.13
CA VAL A 396 -11.91 21.93 25.08
C VAL A 396 -13.14 22.50 25.81
N MET A 397 -12.94 23.16 26.95
CA MET A 397 -14.04 23.80 27.68
C MET A 397 -14.69 24.94 26.87
N SER A 398 -13.89 25.74 26.17
CA SER A 398 -14.38 26.79 25.26
C SER A 398 -15.16 26.19 24.09
N GLY A 399 -14.62 25.14 23.46
CA GLY A 399 -15.29 24.42 22.38
C GLY A 399 -16.60 23.77 22.83
N MET A 400 -16.63 23.18 24.03
CA MET A 400 -17.86 22.65 24.64
C MET A 400 -18.91 23.74 24.87
N ALA A 401 -18.50 24.93 25.33
CA ALA A 401 -19.40 26.07 25.47
C ALA A 401 -19.93 26.54 24.10
N HIS A 402 -19.14 26.48 23.04
CA HIS A 402 -19.62 26.77 21.70
C HIS A 402 -20.63 25.71 21.21
N ILE A 403 -20.32 24.42 21.40
CA ILE A 403 -21.22 23.32 21.03
C ILE A 403 -22.55 23.43 21.79
N ALA A 404 -22.55 23.74 23.09
CA ALA A 404 -23.76 23.95 23.87
C ALA A 404 -24.63 25.08 23.29
N GLU A 405 -24.02 26.22 22.96
CA GLU A 405 -24.72 27.34 22.33
C GLU A 405 -25.36 26.93 20.99
N VAL A 406 -24.61 26.22 20.14
CA VAL A 406 -25.10 25.75 18.84
C VAL A 406 -26.24 24.75 19.02
N LEU A 407 -26.10 23.76 19.91
CA LEU A 407 -27.15 22.78 20.23
C LEU A 407 -28.45 23.46 20.67
N LEU A 408 -28.36 24.43 21.57
CA LEU A 408 -29.52 25.16 22.10
C LEU A 408 -30.20 25.99 20.99
N LYS A 409 -29.43 26.66 20.13
CA LYS A 409 -29.96 27.37 18.96
C LYS A 409 -30.67 26.44 17.97
N THR A 410 -30.21 25.20 17.84
CA THR A 410 -30.82 24.18 16.98
C THR A 410 -31.98 23.40 17.63
N GLY A 411 -32.44 23.80 18.81
CA GLY A 411 -33.61 23.22 19.47
C GLY A 411 -33.32 22.00 20.36
N ALA A 412 -32.10 21.85 20.86
CA ALA A 412 -31.81 20.89 21.91
C ALA A 412 -32.63 21.21 23.17
N ASN A 413 -33.29 20.21 23.75
CA ASN A 413 -34.14 20.39 24.93
C ASN A 413 -33.31 20.31 26.22
N PRO A 414 -33.13 21.44 26.96
CA PRO A 414 -32.33 21.48 28.18
C PRO A 414 -33.00 20.80 29.39
N ASN A 415 -34.24 20.33 29.24
CA ASN A 415 -35.02 19.72 30.32
C ASN A 415 -35.16 18.19 30.18
N MET A 416 -34.55 17.57 29.17
CA MET A 416 -34.54 16.11 29.04
C MET A 416 -33.86 15.47 30.26
N GLN A 417 -34.40 14.36 30.76
CA GLN A 417 -33.83 13.64 31.89
C GLN A 417 -33.11 12.38 31.41
N ASN A 418 -31.90 12.15 31.93
CA ASN A 418 -31.18 10.89 31.74
C ASN A 418 -31.75 9.76 32.63
N SER A 419 -31.16 8.57 32.56
CA SER A 419 -31.62 7.39 33.33
C SER A 419 -31.57 7.55 34.86
N LYS A 420 -30.85 8.57 35.36
CA LYS A 420 -30.77 8.93 36.79
C LYS A 420 -31.76 10.03 37.16
N GLY A 421 -32.63 10.46 36.25
CA GLY A 421 -33.56 11.58 36.44
C GLY A 421 -32.89 12.95 36.43
N ARG A 422 -31.61 13.03 36.02
CA ARG A 422 -30.85 14.29 36.00
C ARG A 422 -31.04 14.97 34.66
N THR A 423 -31.15 16.29 34.68
CA THR A 423 -31.14 17.14 33.47
C THR A 423 -29.71 17.60 33.14
N PRO A 424 -29.44 18.12 31.94
CA PRO A 424 -28.13 18.70 31.59
C PRO A 424 -27.67 19.75 32.60
N LEU A 425 -28.59 20.56 33.14
CA LEU A 425 -28.27 21.55 34.17
C LEU A 425 -27.72 20.90 35.46
N HIS A 426 -28.28 19.75 35.88
CA HIS A 426 -27.76 19.02 37.04
C HIS A 426 -26.34 18.51 36.77
N GLU A 427 -26.06 18.00 35.57
CA GLU A 427 -24.72 17.53 35.21
C GLU A 427 -23.70 18.68 35.13
N ALA A 428 -24.09 19.86 34.64
CA ALA A 428 -23.23 21.05 34.62
C ALA A 428 -22.81 21.51 36.03
N VAL A 429 -23.73 21.41 37.00
CA VAL A 429 -23.42 21.71 38.41
C VAL A 429 -22.49 20.66 39.02
N VAL A 430 -22.72 19.37 38.73
CA VAL A 430 -21.88 18.27 39.24
C VAL A 430 -20.46 18.34 38.68
N SER A 431 -20.30 18.71 37.41
CA SER A 431 -19.00 18.84 36.74
C SER A 431 -18.28 20.16 37.04
N GLY A 432 -19.01 21.18 37.51
CA GLY A 432 -18.50 22.53 37.70
C GLY A 432 -18.28 23.28 36.38
N ASN A 433 -19.07 22.99 35.35
CA ASN A 433 -19.00 23.64 34.03
C ASN A 433 -19.76 24.97 34.04
N GLU A 434 -19.19 26.00 34.66
CA GLU A 434 -19.79 27.33 34.77
C GLU A 434 -20.17 27.98 33.43
N PRO A 435 -19.34 27.89 32.36
CA PRO A 435 -19.69 28.48 31.07
C PRO A 435 -20.99 27.92 30.48
N VAL A 436 -21.12 26.58 30.42
CA VAL A 436 -22.31 25.91 29.89
C VAL A 436 -23.50 26.10 30.83
N PHE A 437 -23.28 26.07 32.15
CA PHE A 437 -24.32 26.35 33.14
C PHE A 437 -24.97 27.73 32.92
N ASN A 438 -24.15 28.76 32.72
CA ASN A 438 -24.64 30.12 32.47
C ASN A 438 -25.42 30.21 31.15
N GLN A 439 -24.98 29.50 30.10
CA GLN A 439 -25.71 29.44 28.83
C GLN A 439 -27.07 28.76 28.96
N LEU A 440 -27.14 27.64 29.68
CA LEU A 440 -28.40 26.94 29.94
C LEU A 440 -29.42 27.81 30.70
N LEU A 441 -28.96 28.66 31.63
CA LEU A 441 -29.83 29.60 32.34
C LEU A 441 -30.34 30.75 31.45
N GLN A 442 -29.56 31.14 30.45
CA GLN A 442 -29.94 32.21 29.52
C GLN A 442 -30.92 31.74 28.46
N CYS A 443 -31.04 30.43 28.24
CA CYS A 443 -32.07 29.84 27.39
C CYS A 443 -33.47 29.99 28.01
N LYS A 444 -34.13 31.11 27.70
CA LYS A 444 -35.57 31.26 27.89
C LYS A 444 -36.28 30.41 26.84
N GLN A 445 -37.00 29.38 27.29
CA GLN A 445 -37.97 28.66 26.45
C GLN A 445 -39.16 29.55 26.10
#